data_AF-A0A1V6B787-F1
#
_entry.id   AF-A0A1V6B787-F1
#
_cell.length_a   1.000
_cell.length_b   1.000
_cell.length_c   1.000
_cell.angle_alpha   90.00
_cell.angle_beta   90.00
_cell.angle_gamma   90.00
#
_symmetry.space_group_name_H-M   'P 1'
#
loop_
_entity.id
_entity.type
_entity.pdbx_description
1 polymer ?
#
loop_
_entity_poly.entity_id
_entity_poly.type
_entity_poly.pdbx_seq_one_letter_code
_entity_poly.pdbx_strand_id
1 'polypeptide(L)'
;MNPIYFTVRWREELVASCHQGALVFELTMGKYHVYFPDEQCWKNNVPAWATNQWKHFYSECSKWCAANKIPITLTSDALVYEEKRQE
;
A
#
# COMPACT_ATOMS: atom_id res chain seq x y z
N MET A 1 -5.98 13.54 9.85
CA MET A 1 -5.46 12.59 8.84
C MET A 1 -6.62 11.77 8.37
N ASN A 2 -6.78 11.60 7.05
CA ASN A 2 -7.90 10.83 6.49
C ASN A 2 -7.64 9.34 6.75
N PRO A 3 -8.62 8.56 7.23
CA PRO A 3 -8.42 7.14 7.47
C PRO A 3 -8.08 6.41 6.16
N ILE A 4 -7.13 5.48 6.25
CA ILE A 4 -6.77 4.56 5.16
C ILE A 4 -7.32 3.18 5.53
N TYR A 5 -8.14 2.62 4.66
CA TYR A 5 -8.72 1.29 4.84
C TYR A 5 -7.95 0.26 4.02
N PHE A 6 -7.52 -0.81 4.68
CA PHE A 6 -6.74 -1.88 4.06
C PHE A 6 -7.60 -3.12 3.85
N THR A 7 -7.65 -3.59 2.61
CA THR A 7 -8.40 -4.81 2.23
C THR A 7 -7.50 -5.73 1.42
N VAL A 8 -7.37 -6.98 1.86
CA VAL A 8 -6.68 -8.02 1.10
C VAL A 8 -7.59 -8.53 -0.02
N ARG A 9 -7.05 -8.70 -1.23
CA ARG A 9 -7.77 -9.24 -2.38
C ARG A 9 -7.16 -10.54 -2.89
N TRP A 10 -7.96 -11.29 -3.65
CA TRP A 10 -7.49 -12.43 -4.42
C TRP A 10 -6.41 -11.97 -5.42
N ARG A 11 -5.29 -12.70 -5.52
CA ARG A 11 -4.04 -12.38 -6.25
C ARG A 11 -2.98 -11.54 -5.52
N GLU A 12 -2.77 -11.75 -4.21
CA GLU A 12 -1.57 -11.19 -3.56
C GLU A 12 -1.56 -9.64 -3.51
N GLU A 13 -2.74 -9.04 -3.39
CA GLU A 13 -2.90 -7.59 -3.43
C GLU A 13 -3.45 -7.06 -2.10
N LEU A 14 -2.82 -6.01 -1.59
CA LEU A 14 -3.29 -5.21 -0.47
C LEU A 14 -3.77 -3.86 -0.97
N VAL A 15 -5.07 -3.62 -0.92
CA VAL A 15 -5.67 -2.36 -1.37
C VAL A 15 -5.79 -1.40 -0.21
N ALA A 16 -5.19 -0.22 -0.35
CA ALA A 16 -5.23 0.89 0.57
C ALA A 16 -6.13 2.01 0.03
N SER A 17 -7.34 2.10 0.56
CA SER A 17 -8.37 3.03 0.10
C SER A 17 -8.47 4.25 1.01
N CYS A 18 -8.54 5.44 0.41
CA CYS A 18 -8.79 6.71 1.10
C CYS A 18 -9.77 7.58 0.29
N HIS A 19 -10.05 8.80 0.76
CA HIS A 19 -10.97 9.72 0.08
C HIS A 19 -10.52 10.14 -1.33
N GLN A 20 -9.21 10.18 -1.59
CA GLN A 20 -8.65 10.63 -2.88
C GLN A 20 -8.60 9.52 -3.93
N GLY A 21 -8.60 8.25 -3.50
CA GLY A 21 -8.40 7.12 -4.39
C GLY A 21 -8.00 5.88 -3.62
N ALA A 22 -7.53 4.86 -4.35
CA ALA A 22 -7.00 3.65 -3.75
C ALA A 22 -5.66 3.30 -4.41
N LEU A 23 -4.72 2.82 -3.60
CA LEU A 23 -3.46 2.26 -4.05
C LEU A 23 -3.45 0.76 -3.78
N VAL A 24 -2.77 0.02 -4.65
CA VAL A 24 -2.57 -1.41 -4.50
C VAL A 24 -1.10 -1.65 -4.18
N PHE A 25 -0.85 -2.44 -3.13
CA PHE A 25 0.48 -2.92 -2.74
C PHE A 25 0.58 -4.42 -2.93
N GLU A 26 1.81 -4.90 -3.10
CA GLU A 26 2.13 -6.32 -3.16
C GLU A 26 2.06 -7.00 -1.78
N LEU A 27 1.44 -8.18 -1.75
CA LEU A 27 1.23 -9.00 -0.56
C LEU A 27 1.37 -10.50 -0.89
N THR A 28 2.42 -11.18 -0.45
CA THR A 28 2.58 -12.61 -0.78
C THR A 28 1.57 -13.54 -0.10
N MET A 29 1.18 -14.63 -0.78
CA MET A 29 0.33 -15.70 -0.23
C MET A 29 1.13 -16.71 0.62
N GLY A 30 0.41 -17.42 1.50
CA GLY A 30 0.95 -18.48 2.35
C GLY A 30 1.24 -17.98 3.76
N LYS A 31 2.20 -17.06 3.88
CA LYS A 31 2.33 -16.16 5.04
C LYS A 31 2.30 -14.74 4.50
N TYR A 32 1.21 -14.03 4.78
CA TYR A 32 1.07 -12.63 4.38
C TYR A 32 2.32 -11.84 4.77
N HIS A 33 2.93 -11.20 3.79
CA HIS A 33 4.06 -10.30 3.93
C HIS A 33 3.84 -9.13 2.98
N VAL A 34 3.84 -7.90 3.50
CA VAL A 34 3.69 -6.69 2.70
C VAL A 34 5.06 -6.19 2.24
N TYR A 35 5.23 -6.07 0.93
CA TYR A 35 6.36 -5.35 0.35
C TYR A 35 5.93 -3.92 0.08
N PHE A 36 6.41 -3.00 0.91
CA PHE A 36 6.04 -1.60 0.83
C PHE A 36 7.13 -0.83 0.06
N PRO A 37 6.76 0.02 -0.91
CA PRO A 37 7.72 0.80 -1.68
C PRO A 37 8.47 1.80 -0.78
N ASP A 38 9.78 1.91 -0.98
CA ASP A 38 10.54 3.00 -0.39
C ASP A 38 10.09 4.37 -0.95
N GLU A 39 10.62 5.46 -0.38
CA GLU A 39 10.20 6.81 -0.76
C GLU A 39 10.53 7.17 -2.23
N GLN A 40 11.60 6.59 -2.79
CA GLN A 40 11.98 6.85 -4.19
C GLN A 40 11.05 6.12 -5.15
N CYS A 41 10.85 4.82 -4.92
CA CYS A 41 9.91 3.99 -5.69
C CYS A 41 8.49 4.56 -5.62
N TRP A 42 8.05 5.00 -4.44
CA TRP A 42 6.77 5.66 -4.25
C TRP A 42 6.60 6.86 -5.18
N LYS A 43 7.54 7.81 -5.14
CA LYS A 43 7.45 9.05 -5.93
C LYS A 43 7.37 8.79 -7.44
N ASN A 44 7.94 7.69 -7.92
CA ASN A 44 7.98 7.35 -9.34
C ASN A 44 6.73 6.60 -9.81
N ASN A 45 6.06 5.84 -8.94
CA ASN A 45 4.99 4.91 -9.33
C ASN A 45 3.59 5.35 -8.90
N VAL A 46 3.47 6.18 -7.87
CA VAL A 46 2.16 6.61 -7.37
C VAL A 46 1.59 7.82 -8.14
N PRO A 47 0.25 7.98 -8.16
CA PRO A 47 -0.38 9.17 -8.73
C PRO A 47 -0.03 10.44 -7.95
N ALA A 48 -0.15 11.60 -8.63
CA ALA A 48 0.23 12.91 -8.10
C ALA A 48 -0.40 13.27 -6.74
N TRP A 49 -1.61 12.78 -6.48
CA TRP A 49 -2.31 13.02 -5.21
C TRP A 49 -1.65 12.29 -4.02
N ALA A 50 -0.95 11.17 -4.28
CA ALA A 50 -0.32 10.34 -3.26
C ALA A 50 1.18 10.63 -3.08
N THR A 51 1.84 11.30 -4.03
CA THR A 51 3.30 11.51 -4.05
C THR A 51 3.87 12.03 -2.73
N ASN A 52 3.19 12.98 -2.07
CA ASN A 52 3.64 13.57 -0.80
C ASN A 52 3.09 12.86 0.46
N GLN A 53 2.42 11.72 0.30
CA GLN A 53 1.74 11.01 1.39
C GLN A 53 2.47 9.72 1.85
N TRP A 54 3.69 9.48 1.38
CA TRP A 54 4.45 8.26 1.70
C TRP A 54 4.47 7.95 3.21
N LYS A 55 4.84 8.94 4.04
CA LYS A 55 4.90 8.78 5.51
C LYS A 55 3.54 8.41 6.11
N HIS A 56 2.45 8.96 5.57
CA HIS A 56 1.10 8.71 6.05
C HIS A 56 0.67 7.27 5.71
N PHE A 57 0.81 6.85 4.45
CA PHE A 57 0.49 5.49 4.02
C PHE A 57 1.36 4.44 4.71
N TYR A 58 2.66 4.69 4.83
CA TYR A 58 3.57 3.77 5.52
C TYR A 58 3.20 3.59 6.99
N SER A 59 2.86 4.67 7.69
CA SER A 59 2.44 4.63 9.10
C SER A 59 1.16 3.82 9.29
N GLU A 60 0.12 4.09 8.49
CA GLU A 60 -1.15 3.37 8.59
C GLU A 60 -1.02 1.90 8.16
N CYS A 61 -0.23 1.62 7.11
CA CYS A 61 0.05 0.25 6.65
C CYS A 61 0.81 -0.53 7.73
N SER A 62 1.80 0.09 8.36
CA SER A 62 2.57 -0.52 9.46
C SER A 62 1.69 -0.86 10.66
N LYS A 63 0.75 0.02 11.02
CA LYS A 63 -0.24 -0.26 12.09
C LYS A 63 -1.14 -1.43 11.74
N TRP A 64 -1.66 -1.45 10.50
CA TRP A 64 -2.50 -2.55 10.03
C TRP A 64 -1.72 -3.88 10.01
N CYS A 65 -0.48 -3.87 9.54
CA CYS A 65 0.40 -5.03 9.54
C CYS A 65 0.65 -5.55 10.96
N ALA A 66 0.96 -4.65 11.91
CA ALA A 66 1.16 -5.01 13.31
C ALA A 66 -0.10 -5.63 13.95
N ALA A 67 -1.28 -5.06 13.68
CA ALA A 67 -2.55 -5.59 14.19
C ALA A 67 -2.87 -6.99 13.65
N ASN A 68 -2.48 -7.28 12.41
CA ASN A 68 -2.72 -8.56 11.74
C ASN A 68 -1.55 -9.55 11.86
N LYS A 69 -0.47 -9.19 12.57
CA LYS A 69 0.78 -9.97 12.68
C LYS A 69 1.40 -10.30 11.32
N ILE A 70 1.31 -9.35 10.39
CA ILE A 70 1.86 -9.41 9.04
C ILE A 70 3.20 -8.68 9.03
N PRO A 71 4.31 -9.30 8.60
CA PRO A 71 5.58 -8.61 8.37
C PRO A 71 5.46 -7.58 7.25
N ILE A 72 6.23 -6.51 7.36
CA ILE A 72 6.36 -5.46 6.34
C ILE A 72 7.84 -5.23 6.02
N THR A 73 8.19 -5.11 4.75
CA THR A 73 9.56 -4.81 4.29
C THR A 73 9.53 -3.63 3.34
N LEU A 74 10.41 -2.65 3.58
CA LEU A 74 10.67 -1.57 2.63
C LEU A 74 11.62 -2.06 1.54
N THR A 75 11.25 -1.84 0.28
CA THR A 75 12.10 -2.18 -0.86
C THR A 75 11.85 -1.23 -2.03
N SER A 76 12.88 -1.00 -2.85
CA SER A 76 12.80 -0.23 -4.10
C SER A 76 12.00 -0.96 -5.17
N ASP A 77 11.88 -2.28 -5.05
CA ASP A 77 11.33 -3.15 -6.09
C ASP A 77 9.85 -3.51 -5.84
N ALA A 78 9.24 -2.90 -4.82
CA ALA A 78 7.85 -3.18 -4.46
C ALA A 78 6.91 -2.68 -5.54
N LEU A 79 5.88 -3.48 -5.85
CA LEU A 79 4.80 -3.05 -6.72
C LEU A 79 3.89 -2.05 -5.99
N VAL A 80 3.66 -0.89 -6.60
CA VAL A 80 2.62 0.05 -6.19
C VAL A 80 1.97 0.70 -7.40
N TYR A 81 0.64 0.74 -7.43
CA TYR A 81 -0.10 1.40 -8.50
C TYR A 81 -1.48 1.89 -8.02
N GLU A 82 -2.06 2.84 -8.75
CA GLU A 82 -3.41 3.32 -8.49
C GLU A 82 -4.45 2.29 -8.94
N GLU A 83 -5.40 1.96 -8.06
CA GLU A 83 -6.56 1.20 -8.44
C GLU A 83 -7.43 2.04 -9.39
N LYS A 84 -7.31 1.78 -10.69
CA LYS A 84 -8.26 2.32 -11.67
C LYS A 84 -9.57 1.58 -11.52
N ARG A 85 -10.58 2.21 -10.92
CA ARG A 85 -11.96 1.72 -11.03
C ARG A 85 -12.31 1.74 -12.52
N GLN A 86 -12.57 0.57 -13.10
CA GLN A 86 -13.23 0.51 -14.40
C GLN A 86 -14.65 1.02 -14.18
N GLU A 87 -14.93 2.21 -14.72
CA GLU A 87 -16.31 2.68 -14.95
C GLU A 87 -16.96 1.90 -16.09
#